data_AF-A0A7R9MHA7-F1
#
_entry.id   AF-A0A7R9MHA7-F1
#
_cell.length_a   1.000
_cell.length_b   1.000
_cell.length_c   1.000
_cell.angle_alpha   90.00
_cell.angle_beta   90.00
_cell.angle_gamma   90.00
#
_symmetry.space_group_name_H-M   'P 1'
#
loop_
_entity.id
_entity.type
_entity.pdbx_description
1 polymer ?
#
loop_
_entity_poly.entity_id
_entity_poly.type
_entity_poly.pdbx_seq_one_letter_code
_entity_poly.pdbx_strand_id
1 'polypeptide(L)'
;MDSIPKFTSKTRTSTLDKSLPKAKSEINISIYALLMSEMVQYCQNRVYTVPELQTRLSEMGYRVGQRVMDSMAIREKNFKRETRIINML
;
A
#
# COMPACT_ATOMS: atom_id res chain seq x y z
N MET A 1 35.36 -46.78 -1.28
CA MET A 1 33.97 -46.57 -0.82
C MET A 1 34.01 -45.22 -0.13
N ASP A 2 34.04 -44.15 -0.93
CA ASP A 2 34.43 -42.83 -0.45
C ASP A 2 33.24 -41.90 -0.70
N SER A 3 32.48 -41.71 0.37
CA SER A 3 31.26 -40.92 0.41
C SER A 3 31.59 -39.45 0.21
N ILE A 4 31.31 -38.93 -0.99
CA ILE A 4 31.41 -37.51 -1.33
C ILE A 4 30.43 -36.72 -0.45
N PRO A 5 30.87 -35.72 0.33
CA PRO A 5 29.96 -34.88 1.08
C PRO A 5 29.15 -34.00 0.11
N LYS A 6 27.83 -34.22 0.05
CA LYS A 6 26.89 -33.34 -0.63
C LYS A 6 26.82 -32.01 0.12
N PHE A 7 27.54 -31.00 -0.38
CA PHE A 7 27.35 -29.63 0.08
C PHE A 7 25.99 -29.14 -0.44
N THR A 8 24.97 -29.24 0.39
CA THR A 8 23.68 -28.62 0.11
C THR A 8 23.90 -27.11 0.16
N SER A 9 24.08 -26.47 -0.98
CA SER A 9 23.98 -25.02 -1.09
C SER A 9 22.55 -24.65 -0.71
N LYS A 10 22.33 -24.32 0.57
CA LYS A 10 21.19 -23.48 0.95
C LYS A 10 21.38 -22.20 0.15
N THR A 11 20.67 -22.11 -0.98
CA THR A 11 20.43 -20.85 -1.67
C THR A 11 19.88 -19.92 -0.60
N ARG A 12 20.75 -19.06 -0.05
CA ARG A 12 20.33 -17.94 0.77
C ARG A 12 19.49 -17.11 -0.17
N THR A 13 18.18 -17.32 -0.15
CA THR A 13 17.24 -16.42 -0.80
C THR A 13 17.59 -15.04 -0.27
N SER A 14 18.02 -14.18 -1.20
CA SER A 14 18.44 -12.83 -0.90
C SER A 14 17.32 -12.17 -0.09
N THR A 15 17.65 -11.45 0.97
CA THR A 15 16.66 -10.64 1.73
C THR A 15 15.91 -9.65 0.83
N LEU A 16 16.39 -9.43 -0.40
CA LEU A 16 15.76 -8.64 -1.46
C LEU A 16 14.61 -9.39 -2.18
N ASP A 17 14.60 -10.72 -2.18
CA ASP A 17 13.50 -11.54 -2.73
C ASP A 17 12.36 -11.73 -1.73
N LYS A 18 12.56 -11.31 -0.49
CA LYS A 18 11.56 -11.39 0.57
C LYS A 18 10.71 -10.12 0.50
N SER A 19 9.45 -10.28 0.10
CA SER A 19 8.43 -9.23 0.18
C SER A 19 8.53 -8.51 1.54
N LEU A 20 8.61 -7.18 1.53
CA LEU A 20 8.73 -6.41 2.78
C LEU A 20 7.68 -6.88 3.80
N PRO A 21 8.07 -7.23 5.04
CA PRO A 21 7.13 -7.70 6.04
C PRO A 21 6.04 -6.64 6.26
N LYS A 22 4.78 -7.08 6.29
CA LYS A 22 3.64 -6.21 6.58
C LYS A 22 3.92 -5.51 7.91
N ALA A 23 3.99 -4.18 7.89
CA ALA A 23 4.14 -3.38 9.10
C ALA A 23 2.97 -3.73 10.04
N LYS A 24 3.26 -4.42 11.15
CA LYS A 24 2.28 -4.82 12.16
C LYS A 24 1.96 -3.64 13.09
N SER A 25 1.43 -2.55 12.53
CA SER A 25 0.77 -1.51 13.33
C SER A 25 -0.73 -1.75 13.20
N GLU A 26 -1.29 -2.59 14.05
CA GLU A 26 -2.73 -2.73 14.16
C GLU A 26 -3.27 -1.46 14.84
N ILE A 27 -3.78 -0.54 14.04
CA ILE A 27 -4.39 0.70 14.51
C ILE A 27 -5.88 0.44 14.64
N ASN A 28 -6.49 0.91 15.74
CA ASN A 28 -7.93 0.82 15.92
C ASN A 28 -8.65 1.60 14.81
N ILE A 29 -9.63 0.96 14.16
CA ILE A 29 -10.43 1.55 13.08
C ILE A 29 -11.11 2.87 13.48
N SER A 30 -11.46 3.03 14.77
CA SER A 30 -12.06 4.26 15.29
C SER A 30 -11.14 5.47 15.15
N ILE A 31 -9.81 5.28 15.24
CA ILE A 31 -8.84 6.37 15.08
C ILE A 31 -8.87 6.89 13.64
N TYR A 32 -8.96 5.98 12.67
CA TYR A 32 -9.13 6.36 11.26
C TYR A 32 -10.46 7.09 11.03
N ALA A 33 -11.57 6.60 11.60
CA ALA A 33 -12.87 7.24 11.47
C ALA A 33 -12.88 8.66 12.04
N LEU A 34 -12.27 8.88 13.21
CA LEU A 34 -12.15 10.20 13.83
C LEU A 34 -11.29 11.16 12.98
N LEU A 35 -10.14 10.70 12.50
CA LEU A 35 -9.27 11.49 11.63
C LEU A 35 -9.98 11.86 10.33
N MET A 36 -10.69 10.91 9.71
CA MET A 36 -11.43 11.16 8.47
C MET A 36 -12.58 12.14 8.70
N SER A 37 -13.28 12.05 9.83
CA SER A 37 -14.33 13.01 10.21
C SER A 37 -13.78 14.44 10.30
N GLU A 38 -12.60 14.61 10.91
CA GLU A 38 -11.96 15.92 11.02
C GLU A 38 -11.48 16.44 9.66
N MET A 39 -10.96 15.56 8.79
CA MET A 39 -10.60 15.94 7.41
C MET A 39 -11.80 16.43 6.61
N VAL A 40 -12.96 15.77 6.72
CA VAL A 40 -14.18 16.19 6.03
C VAL A 40 -14.67 17.54 6.55
N GLN A 41 -14.71 17.72 7.87
CA GLN A 41 -15.08 19.00 8.50
C GLN A 41 -14.10 20.13 8.11
N TYR A 42 -12.80 19.85 8.08
CA TYR A 42 -11.79 20.80 7.63
C TYR A 42 -12.01 21.24 6.18
N CYS A 43 -12.28 20.30 5.28
CA CYS A 43 -12.56 20.64 3.88
C CYS A 43 -13.88 21.41 3.75
N GLN A 44 -14.91 21.04 4.51
CA GLN A 44 -16.22 21.70 4.50
C GLN A 44 -16.12 23.16 4.97
N ASN A 45 -15.31 23.47 5.98
CA ASN A 45 -15.11 24.83 6.48
C ASN A 45 -14.41 25.78 5.48
N ARG A 46 -13.76 25.23 4.44
CA ARG A 46 -12.97 26.01 3.47
C ARG A 46 -13.62 26.09 2.09
N VAL A 47 -14.85 25.56 1.97
CA VAL A 47 -15.53 25.36 0.71
C VAL A 47 -16.99 25.80 0.85
N TYR A 48 -17.57 26.32 -0.23
CA TYR A 48 -18.94 26.84 -0.22
C TYR A 48 -19.96 25.85 -0.80
N THR A 49 -19.50 24.85 -1.57
CA THR A 49 -20.38 23.90 -2.26
C THR A 49 -19.97 22.44 -2.06
N VAL A 50 -20.94 21.53 -2.10
CA VAL A 50 -20.69 20.07 -1.96
C VAL A 50 -19.78 19.51 -3.07
N PRO A 51 -19.90 19.92 -4.35
CA PRO A 51 -19.00 19.43 -5.41
C PRO A 51 -17.54 19.82 -5.21
N GLU A 52 -17.27 21.02 -4.70
CA GLU A 52 -15.91 21.46 -4.39
C GLU A 52 -15.33 20.66 -3.21
N LEU A 53 -16.14 20.30 -2.22
CA LEU A 53 -15.74 19.46 -1.09
C LEU A 53 -15.31 18.07 -1.57
N GLN A 54 -16.11 17.46 -2.44
CA GLN A 54 -15.79 16.17 -3.04
C GLN A 54 -14.50 16.23 -3.87
N THR A 55 -14.32 17.30 -4.64
CA THR A 55 -13.11 17.52 -5.44
C THR A 55 -11.86 17.62 -4.56
N ARG A 56 -11.94 18.37 -3.45
CA ARG A 56 -10.83 18.48 -2.48
C ARG A 56 -10.51 17.16 -1.80
N LEU A 57 -11.51 16.42 -1.37
CA LEU A 57 -11.30 15.09 -0.77
C LEU A 57 -10.70 14.10 -1.78
N SER A 58 -11.14 14.17 -3.05
CA SER A 58 -10.57 13.37 -4.14
C SER A 58 -9.10 13.68 -4.40
N GLU A 59 -8.72 14.96 -4.42
CA GLU A 59 -7.34 15.42 -4.59
C GLU A 59 -6.43 14.89 -3.45
N MET A 60 -6.91 14.95 -2.21
CA MET A 60 -6.20 14.39 -1.06
C MET A 60 -6.08 12.87 -1.14
N GLY A 61 -7.16 12.19 -1.52
CA GLY A 61 -7.22 10.74 -1.72
C GLY A 61 -6.29 10.25 -2.83
N TYR A 62 -6.15 11.01 -3.92
CA TYR A 62 -5.27 10.66 -5.05
C TYR A 62 -3.81 10.51 -4.62
N ARG A 63 -3.30 11.44 -3.79
CA ARG A 63 -1.92 11.41 -3.28
C ARG A 63 -1.67 10.20 -2.38
N VAL A 64 -2.67 9.81 -1.58
CA VAL A 64 -2.59 8.61 -0.74
C VAL A 64 -2.66 7.35 -1.60
N GLY A 65 -3.59 7.31 -2.55
CA GLY A 65 -3.77 6.20 -3.49
C GLY A 65 -2.50 5.87 -4.27
N GLN A 66 -1.76 6.88 -4.74
CA GLN A 66 -0.49 6.67 -5.42
C GLN A 66 0.54 5.93 -4.54
N ARG A 67 0.68 6.34 -3.26
CA ARG A 67 1.60 5.70 -2.31
C ARG A 67 1.16 4.30 -1.91
N VAL A 68 -0.16 4.10 -1.75
CA VAL A 68 -0.74 2.79 -1.43
C VAL A 68 -0.52 1.82 -2.60
N MET A 69 -0.76 2.26 -3.84
CA MET A 69 -0.51 1.48 -5.04
C MET A 69 0.96 1.05 -5.13
N ASP A 70 1.91 1.95 -4.92
CA ASP A 70 3.33 1.62 -4.91
C ASP A 70 3.68 0.63 -3.78
N SER A 71 3.14 0.84 -2.58
CA SER A 71 3.34 -0.06 -1.44
C SER A 71 2.78 -1.47 -1.69
N MET A 72 1.61 -1.57 -2.34
CA MET A 72 0.99 -2.83 -2.73
C MET A 72 1.78 -3.54 -3.83
N ALA A 73 2.25 -2.81 -4.85
CA ALA A 73 3.04 -3.37 -5.94
C ALA A 73 4.36 -4.01 -5.45
N ILE A 74 5.01 -3.38 -4.47
CA ILE A 74 6.25 -3.87 -3.86
C ILE A 74 5.99 -5.09 -2.95
N ARG A 75 4.88 -5.10 -2.20
CA ARG A 75 4.58 -6.15 -1.22
C ARG A 75 3.94 -7.40 -1.82
N GLU A 76 3.03 -7.24 -2.76
CA GLU A 76 2.12 -8.32 -3.18
C GLU A 76 2.30 -8.74 -4.64
N LYS A 77 2.85 -7.86 -5.51
CA LYS A 77 2.96 -8.12 -6.95
C LYS A 77 4.39 -8.33 -7.47
N ASN A 78 5.37 -8.58 -6.59
CA ASN A 78 6.79 -8.79 -6.98
C ASN A 78 7.31 -7.68 -7.92
N PHE A 79 6.95 -6.42 -7.65
CA PHE A 79 7.30 -5.25 -8.49
C PHE A 79 6.67 -5.21 -9.89
N LYS A 80 5.77 -6.14 -10.24
CA LYS A 80 5.05 -6.11 -11.52
C LYS A 80 3.84 -5.18 -11.43
N ARG A 81 3.85 -4.12 -12.23
CA ARG A 81 2.66 -3.31 -12.48
C ARG A 81 1.84 -4.00 -13.56
N GLU A 82 0.56 -4.24 -13.27
CA GLU A 82 -0.38 -4.77 -14.25
C GLU A 82 -0.46 -3.82 -15.45
N THR A 83 -0.42 -4.34 -16.67
CA THR A 83 -0.47 -3.54 -17.91
C THR A 83 -1.80 -3.65 -18.63
N ARG A 84 -2.70 -4.52 -18.14
CA ARG A 84 -4.05 -4.72 -18.67
C ARG A 84 -5.08 -4.15 -17.70
N ILE A 85 -6.04 -3.40 -18.23
CA ILE A 85 -7.13 -2.79 -17.45
C ILE A 85 -7.92 -3.84 -16.67
N ILE A 86 -8.21 -4.99 -17.29
CA ILE A 86 -8.90 -6.14 -16.64
C ILE A 86 -8.17 -6.64 -15.40
N ASN A 87 -6.84 -6.50 -15.35
CA ASN A 87 -6.05 -6.96 -14.19
C ASN A 87 -5.89 -5.85 -13.13
N MET A 88 -6.28 -4.61 -13.44
CA MET A 88 -6.23 -3.46 -12.54
C MET A 88 -7.56 -3.21 -11.80
N LEU A 89 -8.70 -3.46 -12.46
CA LEU A 89 -10.04 -3.41 -11.85
C LEU A 89 -10.28 -4.63 -10.94
#